data_AF-A0A7L2AQ90-F1
#
_entry.id   AF-A0A7L2AQ90-F1
#
_cell.length_a   1.000
_cell.length_b   1.000
_cell.length_c   1.000
_cell.angle_alpha   90.00
_cell.angle_beta   90.00
_cell.angle_gamma   90.00
#
_symmetry.space_group_name_H-M   'P 1'
#
loop_
_entity.id
_entity.type
_entity.pdbx_description
1 polymer ?
#
loop_
_entity_poly.entity_id
_entity_poly.type
_entity_poly.pdbx_seq_one_letter_code
_entity_poly.pdbx_strand_id
1 'polypeptide(L)'
;MTQAEIKLCSLLLQEHFGEIVEKIGAYLIRTGSQPLRMIVSDTGLLLDQVKKALCVLIQHNLVTYQLQKRGFVEYEAQCKRILRILRYPRYIYTAKTLYSDTGELIVEELLLNGKMTMSAVVRKVADRLTETMEDGKTMDYADVSNTFVRLADTHFVQRCPLVPESPEKPEAPPPPAPTLVINEKDMYVVPRLNLVGKGKRRRSCDEDNGEHRAKKQKRDGESSEPQPDDGIYWQVNIDRFHQHFRDQGIVSAVANRMDQTSSEIVRTMLRMSEVTTSSGAPYTQPLSSNEIFRSLPAGYNIAKQVLDQYLTLLADDPV
;
A
#
# COMPACT_ATOMS: atom_id res chain seq x y z
N MET A 1 -0.63 6.98 -24.43
CA MET A 1 0.58 7.17 -23.60
C MET A 1 1.55 8.04 -24.34
N THR A 2 2.21 8.94 -23.63
CA THR A 2 3.26 9.79 -24.20
C THR A 2 4.59 9.04 -24.24
N GLN A 3 5.46 9.36 -25.20
CA GLN A 3 6.81 8.77 -25.27
C GLN A 3 7.63 9.06 -23.99
N ALA A 4 7.38 10.20 -23.35
CA ALA A 4 8.01 10.58 -22.08
C ALA A 4 7.65 9.60 -20.95
N GLU A 5 6.38 9.25 -20.80
CA GLU A 5 5.93 8.28 -19.78
C GLU A 5 6.57 6.91 -19.99
N ILE A 6 6.66 6.43 -21.23
CA ILE A 6 7.25 5.14 -21.56
C ILE A 6 8.74 5.12 -21.18
N LYS A 7 9.48 6.19 -21.52
CA LYS A 7 10.90 6.29 -21.19
C LYS A 7 11.13 6.33 -19.68
N LEU A 8 10.30 7.06 -18.94
CA LEU A 8 10.40 7.14 -17.49
C LEU A 8 10.06 5.80 -16.81
N CYS A 9 9.00 5.12 -17.25
CA CYS A 9 8.67 3.78 -16.75
C CYS A 9 9.79 2.77 -16.98
N SER A 10 10.43 2.80 -18.15
CA SER A 10 11.58 1.96 -18.49
C SER A 10 12.72 2.17 -17.49
N LEU A 11 13.13 3.42 -17.23
CA LEU A 11 14.19 3.72 -16.27
C LEU A 11 13.86 3.26 -14.84
N LEU A 12 12.62 3.49 -14.38
CA LEU A 12 12.18 3.06 -13.05
C LEU A 12 12.21 1.53 -12.90
N LEU A 13 11.74 0.79 -13.91
CA LEU A 13 11.76 -0.67 -13.85
C LEU A 13 13.19 -1.21 -13.86
N GLN A 14 14.10 -0.58 -14.61
CA GLN A 14 15.50 -0.98 -14.65
C GLN A 14 16.18 -0.78 -13.30
N GLU A 15 15.99 0.37 -12.67
CA GLU A 15 16.62 0.72 -11.40
C GLU A 15 16.15 -0.18 -10.25
N HIS A 16 14.85 -0.47 -10.18
CA HIS A 16 14.27 -1.23 -9.07
C HIS A 16 14.26 -2.76 -9.27
N PHE A 17 14.17 -3.24 -10.51
CA PHE A 17 13.97 -4.67 -10.81
C PHE A 17 14.96 -5.27 -11.80
N GLY A 18 15.81 -4.44 -12.42
CA GLY A 18 16.81 -4.88 -13.39
C GLY A 18 16.31 -5.01 -14.84
N GLU A 19 17.25 -5.27 -15.74
CA GLU A 19 17.07 -5.20 -17.19
C GLU A 19 16.03 -6.17 -17.76
N ILE A 20 15.97 -7.40 -17.24
CA ILE A 20 15.04 -8.43 -17.73
C ILE A 20 13.59 -8.00 -17.47
N VAL A 21 13.33 -7.48 -16.27
CA VAL A 21 11.99 -7.03 -15.85
C VAL A 21 11.62 -5.75 -16.60
N GLU A 22 12.57 -4.83 -16.78
CA GLU A 22 12.38 -3.63 -17.60
C GLU A 22 11.96 -3.98 -19.03
N LYS A 23 12.67 -4.90 -19.70
CA LYS A 23 12.39 -5.24 -21.10
C LYS A 23 10.96 -5.74 -21.30
N ILE A 24 10.48 -6.58 -20.37
CA ILE A 24 9.12 -7.14 -20.40
C ILE A 24 8.09 -6.07 -20.05
N GLY A 25 8.32 -5.27 -19.01
CA GLY A 25 7.41 -4.20 -18.63
C GLY A 25 7.30 -3.14 -19.72
N ALA A 26 8.41 -2.71 -20.31
CA ALA A 26 8.43 -1.73 -21.39
C ALA A 26 7.84 -2.26 -22.70
N TYR A 27 7.91 -3.57 -22.96
CA TYR A 27 7.17 -4.22 -24.04
C TYR A 27 5.66 -4.12 -23.79
N LEU A 28 5.17 -4.58 -22.62
CA LEU A 28 3.75 -4.54 -22.27
C LEU A 28 3.17 -3.13 -22.26
N ILE A 29 3.94 -2.13 -21.82
CA ILE A 29 3.52 -0.73 -21.88
C ILE A 29 3.33 -0.26 -23.33
N ARG A 30 4.17 -0.70 -24.28
CA ARG A 30 4.09 -0.27 -25.68
C ARG A 30 3.00 -1.01 -26.47
N THR A 31 2.85 -2.31 -26.23
CA THR A 31 2.00 -3.19 -27.04
C THR A 31 0.64 -3.47 -26.39
N GLY A 32 0.44 -3.10 -25.13
CA GLY A 32 -0.79 -3.32 -24.39
C GLY A 32 -0.92 -4.75 -23.84
N SER A 33 -2.16 -5.22 -23.73
CA SER A 33 -2.48 -6.57 -23.23
C SER A 33 -1.93 -7.64 -24.16
N GLN A 34 -1.08 -8.55 -23.65
CA GLN A 34 -0.44 -9.59 -24.46
C GLN A 34 -0.42 -10.95 -23.76
N PRO A 35 -0.58 -12.07 -24.50
CA PRO A 35 -0.46 -13.41 -23.94
C PRO A 35 1.01 -13.83 -23.77
N LEU A 36 1.27 -14.77 -22.86
CA LEU A 36 2.63 -15.22 -22.51
C LEU A 36 3.50 -15.59 -23.73
N ARG A 37 2.92 -16.29 -24.72
CA ARG A 37 3.66 -16.74 -25.92
C ARG A 37 4.20 -15.56 -26.74
N MET A 38 3.42 -14.47 -26.84
CA MET A 38 3.78 -13.30 -27.63
C MET A 38 4.88 -12.52 -26.94
N ILE A 39 4.79 -12.39 -25.61
CA ILE A 39 5.84 -11.78 -24.79
C ILE A 39 7.17 -12.51 -25.00
N VAL A 40 7.17 -13.85 -24.97
CA VAL A 40 8.39 -14.65 -25.20
C VAL A 40 8.95 -14.45 -26.61
N SER A 41 8.09 -14.56 -27.63
CA SER A 41 8.47 -14.41 -29.03
C SER A 41 9.09 -13.05 -29.33
N ASP A 42 8.42 -11.97 -28.88
CA ASP A 42 8.79 -10.62 -29.29
C ASP A 42 9.93 -10.03 -28.45
N THR A 43 10.11 -10.50 -27.20
CA THR A 43 11.23 -10.08 -26.36
C THR A 43 12.50 -10.90 -26.61
N GLY A 44 12.40 -12.07 -27.23
CA GLY A 44 13.51 -13.00 -27.43
C GLY A 44 14.13 -13.54 -26.14
N LEU A 45 13.42 -13.45 -25.01
CA LEU A 45 13.86 -13.95 -23.71
C LEU A 45 13.44 -15.40 -23.49
N LEU A 46 14.14 -16.09 -22.59
CA LEU A 46 13.77 -17.45 -22.22
C LEU A 46 12.45 -17.46 -21.45
N LEU A 47 11.61 -18.47 -21.69
CA LEU A 47 10.30 -18.62 -21.02
C LEU A 47 10.40 -18.54 -19.50
N ASP A 48 11.44 -19.14 -18.90
CA ASP A 48 11.67 -19.10 -17.46
C ASP A 48 11.94 -17.67 -16.94
N GLN A 49 12.73 -16.88 -17.68
CA GLN A 49 12.99 -15.48 -17.36
C GLN A 49 11.71 -14.65 -17.45
N VAL A 50 10.90 -14.88 -18.49
CA VAL A 50 9.62 -14.18 -18.66
C VAL A 50 8.66 -14.49 -17.52
N LYS A 51 8.54 -15.76 -17.11
CA LYS A 51 7.70 -16.17 -15.97
C LYS A 51 8.16 -15.51 -14.66
N LYS A 52 9.46 -15.52 -14.37
CA LYS A 52 10.03 -14.88 -13.17
C LYS A 52 9.77 -13.37 -13.15
N ALA A 53 10.00 -12.69 -14.27
CA ALA A 53 9.77 -11.26 -14.37
C ALA A 53 8.28 -10.88 -14.24
N LEU A 54 7.37 -11.62 -14.89
CA LEU A 54 5.93 -11.41 -14.72
C LEU A 54 5.49 -11.64 -13.27
N CYS A 55 6.05 -12.65 -12.59
CA CYS A 55 5.78 -12.90 -11.18
C CYS A 55 6.16 -11.68 -10.31
N VAL A 56 7.37 -11.13 -10.51
CA VAL A 56 7.82 -9.92 -9.79
C VAL A 56 6.92 -8.71 -10.07
N LEU A 57 6.51 -8.50 -11.32
CA LEU A 57 5.64 -7.39 -11.70
C LEU A 57 4.23 -7.52 -11.10
N ILE A 58 3.67 -8.74 -11.08
CA ILE A 58 2.37 -9.02 -10.47
C ILE A 58 2.43 -8.90 -8.95
N GLN A 59 3.54 -9.32 -8.32
CA GLN A 59 3.78 -9.19 -6.89
C GLN A 59 3.75 -7.72 -6.44
N HIS A 60 4.26 -6.79 -7.26
CA HIS A 60 4.26 -5.35 -6.99
C HIS A 60 3.04 -4.60 -7.54
N ASN A 61 2.02 -5.33 -8.05
CA ASN A 61 0.83 -4.76 -8.69
C ASN A 61 1.13 -3.84 -9.89
N LEU A 62 2.26 -4.05 -10.58
CA LEU A 62 2.64 -3.27 -11.76
C LEU A 62 2.02 -3.85 -13.05
N VAL A 63 1.70 -5.14 -13.02
CA VAL A 63 1.03 -5.87 -14.10
C VAL A 63 -0.20 -6.58 -13.53
N THR A 64 -1.31 -6.48 -14.27
CA THR A 64 -2.52 -7.27 -14.04
C THR A 64 -2.66 -8.36 -15.09
N TYR A 65 -3.42 -9.40 -14.78
CA TYR A 65 -3.73 -10.46 -15.72
C TYR A 65 -5.24 -10.68 -15.80
N GLN A 66 -5.73 -11.07 -16.97
CA GLN A 66 -7.14 -11.36 -17.21
C GLN A 66 -7.29 -12.62 -18.06
N LEU A 67 -8.31 -13.42 -17.75
CA LEU A 67 -8.65 -14.60 -18.52
C LEU A 67 -9.56 -14.20 -19.69
N GLN A 68 -9.09 -14.41 -20.92
CA GLN A 68 -9.89 -14.14 -22.10
C GLN A 68 -10.89 -15.27 -22.36
N LYS A 69 -11.99 -14.97 -23.07
CA LYS A 69 -13.06 -15.93 -23.44
C LYS A 69 -12.55 -17.20 -24.14
N ARG A 70 -11.38 -17.11 -24.79
CA ARG A 70 -10.72 -18.20 -25.51
C ARG A 70 -9.80 -19.06 -24.62
N GLY A 71 -9.80 -18.85 -23.31
CA GLY A 71 -9.09 -19.69 -22.33
C GLY A 71 -7.60 -19.40 -22.15
N PHE A 72 -7.08 -18.32 -22.73
CA PHE A 72 -5.70 -17.88 -22.50
C PHE A 72 -5.64 -16.63 -21.61
N VAL A 73 -4.53 -16.47 -20.90
CA VAL A 73 -4.28 -15.36 -19.98
C VAL A 73 -3.52 -14.28 -20.72
N GLU A 74 -4.00 -13.05 -20.64
CA GLU A 74 -3.27 -11.87 -21.09
C GLU A 74 -2.77 -11.07 -19.91
N TYR A 75 -1.62 -10.43 -20.09
CA TYR A 75 -0.95 -9.60 -19.11
C TYR A 75 -0.96 -8.15 -19.61
N GLU A 76 -1.32 -7.22 -18.73
CA GLU A 76 -1.40 -5.80 -19.02
C GLU A 76 -0.61 -5.00 -17.98
N ALA A 77 0.27 -4.11 -18.44
CA ALA A 77 1.06 -3.25 -17.57
C ALA A 77 0.31 -1.97 -17.20
N GLN A 78 0.31 -1.64 -15.91
CA GLN A 78 -0.32 -0.44 -15.38
C GLN A 78 0.68 0.74 -15.34
N CYS A 79 0.81 1.46 -16.45
CA CYS A 79 1.77 2.58 -16.56
C CYS A 79 1.63 3.61 -15.43
N LYS A 80 0.39 4.05 -15.12
CA LYS A 80 0.13 4.99 -14.02
C LYS A 80 0.70 4.50 -12.69
N ARG A 81 0.59 3.20 -12.41
CA ARG A 81 1.05 2.57 -11.16
C ARG A 81 2.57 2.49 -11.08
N ILE A 82 3.25 2.26 -12.20
CA ILE A 82 4.72 2.29 -12.31
C ILE A 82 5.24 3.70 -12.03
N LEU A 83 4.63 4.73 -12.62
CA LEU A 83 5.00 6.12 -12.35
C LEU A 83 4.81 6.53 -10.87
N ARG A 84 3.98 5.81 -10.11
CA ARG A 84 3.81 6.07 -8.66
C ARG A 84 5.00 5.62 -7.82
N ILE A 85 5.95 4.84 -8.35
CA ILE A 85 7.18 4.46 -7.64
C ILE A 85 7.95 5.72 -7.20
N LEU A 86 8.00 6.75 -8.05
CA LEU A 86 8.62 8.05 -7.74
C LEU A 86 8.05 8.75 -6.51
N ARG A 87 6.83 8.40 -6.10
CA ARG A 87 6.15 9.01 -4.94
C ARG A 87 6.31 8.21 -3.66
N TYR A 88 6.97 7.04 -3.69
CA TYR A 88 7.17 6.18 -2.51
C TYR A 88 7.77 6.93 -1.32
N PRO A 89 8.84 7.74 -1.46
CA PRO A 89 9.41 8.48 -0.34
C PRO A 89 8.38 9.41 0.33
N ARG A 90 7.50 10.04 -0.46
CA ARG A 90 6.45 10.92 0.05
C ARG A 90 5.37 10.16 0.80
N TYR A 91 4.98 8.97 0.33
CA TYR A 91 4.02 8.12 1.05
C TYR A 91 4.59 7.67 2.40
N ILE A 92 5.84 7.23 2.43
CA ILE A 92 6.55 6.80 3.63
C ILE A 92 6.64 7.95 4.65
N TYR A 93 7.06 9.13 4.22
CA TYR A 93 7.13 10.32 5.08
C TYR A 93 5.76 10.74 5.65
N THR A 94 4.71 10.61 4.84
CA THR A 94 3.34 10.92 5.29
C THR A 94 2.88 9.91 6.34
N ALA A 95 3.17 8.63 6.15
CA ALA A 95 2.88 7.59 7.12
C ALA A 95 3.63 7.83 8.44
N LYS A 96 4.91 8.23 8.39
CA LYS A 96 5.69 8.65 9.57
C LYS A 96 5.01 9.79 10.33
N THR A 97 4.54 10.80 9.60
CA THR A 97 3.90 11.98 10.19
C THR A 97 2.59 11.65 10.90
N LEU A 98 1.81 10.70 10.37
CA LEU A 98 0.49 10.35 10.90
C LEU A 98 0.51 9.20 11.93
N TYR A 99 1.48 8.29 11.83
CA TYR A 99 1.51 7.02 12.58
C TYR A 99 2.87 6.66 13.18
N SER A 100 3.75 7.66 13.34
CA SER A 100 5.13 7.52 13.84
C SER A 100 6.01 6.56 13.03
N ASP A 101 7.20 6.24 13.56
CA ASP A 101 8.17 5.35 12.91
C ASP A 101 7.60 3.95 12.64
N THR A 102 6.67 3.47 13.47
CA THR A 102 6.01 2.18 13.25
C THR A 102 5.18 2.19 11.97
N GLY A 103 4.40 3.25 11.74
CA GLY A 103 3.60 3.36 10.51
C GLY A 103 4.46 3.63 9.27
N GLU A 104 5.57 4.38 9.43
CA GLU A 104 6.58 4.56 8.39
C GLU A 104 7.07 3.22 7.84
N LEU A 105 7.54 2.34 8.73
CA LEU A 105 8.11 1.05 8.35
C LEU A 105 7.07 0.07 7.80
N ILE A 106 5.83 0.09 8.31
CA ILE A 106 4.73 -0.72 7.75
C ILE A 106 4.50 -0.36 6.28
N VAL A 107 4.38 0.93 5.97
CA VAL A 107 4.14 1.41 4.61
C VAL A 107 5.36 1.17 3.72
N GLU A 108 6.58 1.37 4.22
CA GLU A 108 7.81 1.07 3.51
C GLU A 108 7.87 -0.42 3.11
N GLU A 109 7.68 -1.35 4.04
CA GLU A 109 7.72 -2.78 3.75
C GLU A 109 6.68 -3.20 2.70
N LEU A 110 5.45 -2.67 2.80
CA LEU A 110 4.40 -2.96 1.81
C LEU A 110 4.72 -2.37 0.42
N LEU A 111 5.35 -1.19 0.34
CA LEU A 111 5.72 -0.59 -0.95
C LEU A 111 6.90 -1.31 -1.62
N LEU A 112 7.89 -1.74 -0.83
CA LEU A 112 9.12 -2.37 -1.32
C LEU A 112 8.96 -3.85 -1.65
N ASN A 113 8.11 -4.59 -0.93
CA ASN A 113 7.87 -6.02 -1.18
C ASN A 113 6.58 -6.29 -1.97
N GLY A 114 5.71 -5.28 -2.13
CA GLY A 114 4.40 -5.43 -2.77
C GLY A 114 3.37 -6.07 -1.85
N LYS A 115 2.90 -7.27 -2.21
CA LYS A 115 1.86 -8.01 -1.46
C LYS A 115 2.46 -8.73 -0.26
N MET A 116 1.98 -8.49 0.94
CA MET A 116 2.44 -9.20 2.15
C MET A 116 1.29 -9.57 3.08
N THR A 117 1.44 -10.66 3.83
CA THR A 117 0.53 -10.99 4.94
C THR A 117 0.76 -10.06 6.12
N MET A 118 -0.24 -9.88 6.98
CA MET A 118 -0.13 -9.02 8.15
C MET A 118 0.95 -9.54 9.11
N SER A 119 0.99 -10.86 9.34
CA SER A 119 1.96 -11.51 10.21
C SER A 119 3.41 -11.32 9.73
N ALA A 120 3.64 -11.36 8.40
CA ALA A 120 4.95 -11.09 7.82
C ALA A 120 5.38 -9.62 7.99
N VAL A 121 4.47 -8.67 7.78
CA VAL A 121 4.75 -7.23 8.00
C VAL A 121 5.06 -6.96 9.46
N VAL A 122 4.20 -7.42 10.38
CA VAL A 122 4.37 -7.21 11.83
C VAL A 122 5.73 -7.74 12.30
N ARG A 123 6.11 -8.95 11.88
CA ARG A 123 7.40 -9.56 12.21
C ARG A 123 8.57 -8.72 11.70
N LYS A 124 8.60 -8.39 10.41
CA LYS A 124 9.69 -7.62 9.81
C LYS A 124 9.85 -6.24 10.46
N VAL A 125 8.74 -5.54 10.69
CA VAL A 125 8.76 -4.20 11.29
C VAL A 125 9.23 -4.25 12.73
N ALA A 126 8.76 -5.23 13.52
CA ALA A 126 9.21 -5.39 14.90
C ALA A 126 10.70 -5.72 14.99
N ASP A 127 11.21 -6.58 14.10
CA ASP A 127 12.63 -6.91 14.01
C ASP A 127 13.47 -5.65 13.68
N ARG A 128 13.10 -4.91 12.63
CA ARG A 128 13.79 -3.66 12.23
C ARG A 128 13.74 -2.57 13.30
N LEU A 129 12.61 -2.38 13.97
CA LEU A 129 12.51 -1.40 15.07
C LEU A 129 13.39 -1.80 16.24
N THR A 130 13.42 -3.09 16.60
CA THR A 130 14.23 -3.58 17.72
C THR A 130 15.73 -3.35 17.48
N GLU A 131 16.19 -3.37 16.23
CA GLU A 131 17.58 -3.02 15.86
C GLU A 131 17.90 -1.54 16.11
N THR A 132 16.92 -0.65 16.02
CA THR A 132 17.09 0.79 16.28
C THR A 132 16.93 1.19 17.76
N MET A 133 16.43 0.28 18.60
CA MET A 133 16.18 0.53 20.02
C MET A 133 17.43 0.24 20.88
N GLU A 134 17.56 0.98 21.99
CA GLU A 134 18.56 0.75 23.05
C GLU A 134 18.59 -0.71 23.53
N ASP A 135 19.79 -1.18 23.88
CA ASP A 135 20.03 -2.54 24.37
C ASP A 135 19.08 -2.92 25.52
N GLY A 136 18.47 -4.10 25.38
CA GLY A 136 17.51 -4.64 26.34
C GLY A 136 16.04 -4.27 26.08
N LYS A 137 15.75 -3.23 25.29
CA LYS A 137 14.37 -2.95 24.84
C LYS A 137 14.05 -3.74 23.58
N THR A 138 12.79 -4.13 23.39
CA THR A 138 12.34 -4.86 22.19
C THR A 138 10.98 -4.35 21.77
N MET A 139 10.73 -4.30 20.47
CA MET A 139 9.41 -3.95 19.96
C MET A 139 8.45 -5.13 20.14
N ASP A 140 7.28 -4.87 20.71
CA ASP A 140 6.21 -5.86 20.82
C ASP A 140 5.42 -5.94 19.50
N TYR A 141 5.07 -7.15 19.09
CA TYR A 141 4.18 -7.36 17.94
C TYR A 141 2.81 -6.73 18.15
N ALA A 142 2.33 -6.63 19.40
CA ALA A 142 1.06 -6.00 19.72
C ALA A 142 1.03 -4.52 19.29
N ASP A 143 2.10 -3.76 19.55
CA ASP A 143 2.17 -2.33 19.22
C ASP A 143 2.21 -2.09 17.71
N VAL A 144 2.93 -2.94 16.98
CA VAL A 144 2.97 -2.91 15.51
C VAL A 144 1.61 -3.30 14.94
N SER A 145 0.98 -4.36 15.46
CA SER A 145 -0.35 -4.81 15.08
C SER A 145 -1.41 -3.72 15.29
N ASN A 146 -1.40 -3.06 16.45
CA ASN A 146 -2.29 -1.94 16.74
C ASN A 146 -2.13 -0.78 15.75
N THR A 147 -0.89 -0.49 15.34
CA THR A 147 -0.62 0.54 14.33
C THR A 147 -1.09 0.11 12.95
N PHE A 148 -0.92 -1.16 12.58
CA PHE A 148 -1.44 -1.72 11.34
C PHE A 148 -2.97 -1.65 11.28
N VAL A 149 -3.66 -1.98 12.38
CA VAL A 149 -5.12 -1.86 12.49
C VAL A 149 -5.56 -0.41 12.28
N ARG A 150 -4.91 0.57 12.93
CA ARG A 150 -5.21 1.99 12.70
C ARG A 150 -5.01 2.42 11.24
N LEU A 151 -3.97 1.92 10.58
CA LEU A 151 -3.72 2.19 9.15
C LEU A 151 -4.82 1.59 8.24
N ALA A 152 -5.32 0.40 8.58
CA ALA A 152 -6.43 -0.24 7.89
C ALA A 152 -7.75 0.50 8.12
N ASP A 153 -8.06 0.88 9.37
CA ASP A 153 -9.28 1.63 9.74
C ASP A 153 -9.37 3.00 9.05
N THR A 154 -8.22 3.60 8.78
CA THR A 154 -8.09 4.90 8.08
C THR A 154 -7.86 4.75 6.57
N HIS A 155 -7.98 3.52 6.06
CA HIS A 155 -7.92 3.12 4.65
C HIS A 155 -6.57 3.38 3.95
N PHE A 156 -5.47 3.61 4.67
CA PHE A 156 -4.13 3.75 4.08
C PHE A 156 -3.55 2.41 3.62
N VAL A 157 -4.01 1.32 4.24
CA VAL A 157 -3.66 -0.06 3.89
C VAL A 157 -4.96 -0.82 3.59
N GLN A 158 -4.95 -1.64 2.55
CA GLN A 158 -6.13 -2.39 2.09
C GLN A 158 -5.75 -3.81 1.67
N ARG A 159 -6.71 -4.74 1.76
CA ARG A 159 -6.52 -6.10 1.27
C ARG A 159 -6.37 -6.13 -0.26
N CYS A 160 -5.60 -7.10 -0.75
CA CYS A 160 -5.50 -7.42 -2.16
C CYS A 160 -6.75 -8.19 -2.62
N PRO A 161 -7.07 -8.15 -3.93
CA PRO A 161 -8.10 -9.02 -4.50
C PRO A 161 -7.82 -10.49 -4.20
N LEU A 162 -8.85 -11.23 -3.76
CA LEU A 162 -8.73 -12.62 -3.34
C LEU A 162 -9.24 -13.56 -4.44
N VAL A 163 -8.76 -14.81 -4.43
CA VAL A 163 -9.39 -15.87 -5.22
C VAL A 163 -10.71 -16.21 -4.52
N PRO A 164 -11.86 -16.16 -5.20
CA PRO A 164 -13.12 -16.56 -4.60
C PRO A 164 -13.03 -18.04 -4.21
N GLU A 165 -13.52 -18.38 -3.02
CA GLU A 165 -13.74 -19.76 -2.60
C GLU A 165 -14.87 -20.35 -3.46
N SER A 166 -14.55 -20.81 -4.67
CA SER A 166 -15.49 -21.64 -5.42
C SER A 166 -15.61 -22.97 -4.66
N PRO A 167 -16.83 -23.49 -4.41
CA PRO A 167 -16.97 -24.85 -3.92
C PRO A 167 -16.29 -25.75 -4.95
N GLU A 168 -15.21 -26.42 -4.54
CA GLU A 168 -14.50 -27.38 -5.37
C GLU A 168 -15.53 -28.37 -5.90
N LYS A 169 -15.94 -28.22 -7.16
CA LYS A 169 -16.55 -29.33 -7.90
C LYS A 169 -15.36 -30.19 -8.33
N PRO A 170 -15.16 -31.37 -7.75
CA PRO A 170 -13.95 -32.19 -7.98
C PRO A 170 -13.79 -32.67 -9.44
N GLU A 171 -14.75 -32.40 -10.33
CA GLU A 171 -14.79 -32.90 -11.71
C GLU A 171 -14.38 -31.87 -12.79
N ALA A 172 -14.17 -30.59 -12.45
CA ALA A 172 -13.76 -29.59 -13.44
C ALA A 172 -12.24 -29.38 -13.40
N PRO A 173 -11.52 -29.39 -14.54
CA PRO A 173 -10.11 -29.05 -14.57
C PRO A 173 -9.90 -27.61 -14.04
N PRO A 174 -8.85 -27.36 -13.25
CA PRO A 174 -8.61 -26.05 -12.68
C PRO A 174 -8.45 -25.01 -13.80
N PRO A 175 -9.00 -23.80 -13.62
CA PRO A 175 -8.90 -22.76 -14.64
C PRO A 175 -7.42 -22.38 -14.89
N PRO A 176 -7.06 -21.91 -16.10
CA PRO A 176 -5.68 -21.54 -16.44
C PRO A 176 -5.07 -20.45 -15.56
N ALA A 177 -5.92 -19.59 -14.98
CA ALA A 177 -5.56 -18.64 -13.94
C ALA A 177 -6.77 -18.36 -13.04
N PRO A 178 -6.57 -18.10 -11.74
CA PRO A 178 -7.66 -17.74 -10.84
C PRO A 178 -8.22 -16.36 -11.20
N THR A 179 -9.54 -16.20 -11.17
CA THR A 179 -10.16 -14.87 -11.33
C THR A 179 -10.24 -14.21 -9.96
N LEU A 180 -9.50 -13.12 -9.74
CA LEU A 180 -9.50 -12.43 -8.46
C LEU A 180 -10.73 -11.52 -8.33
N VAL A 181 -11.36 -11.53 -7.15
CA VAL A 181 -12.52 -10.72 -6.82
C VAL A 181 -12.21 -9.87 -5.60
N ILE A 182 -12.67 -8.62 -5.63
CA ILE A 182 -12.59 -7.69 -4.49
C ILE A 182 -13.90 -7.82 -3.72
N ASN A 183 -13.81 -8.25 -2.45
CA ASN A 183 -14.94 -8.13 -1.53
C ASN A 183 -14.84 -6.78 -0.80
N GLU A 184 -15.69 -5.82 -1.18
CA GLU A 184 -15.69 -4.47 -0.60
C GLU A 184 -15.87 -4.47 0.92
N LYS A 185 -16.62 -5.44 1.46
CA LYS A 185 -16.89 -5.54 2.90
C LYS A 185 -15.65 -5.92 3.71
N ASP A 186 -14.75 -6.70 3.13
CA ASP A 186 -13.59 -7.23 3.83
C ASP A 186 -12.32 -6.41 3.56
N MET A 187 -12.37 -5.42 2.67
CA MET A 187 -11.22 -4.68 2.16
C MET A 187 -10.35 -4.06 3.27
N TYR A 188 -10.97 -3.62 4.35
CA TYR A 188 -10.32 -2.95 5.49
C TYR A 188 -10.45 -3.75 6.79
N VAL A 189 -11.15 -4.89 6.77
CA VAL A 189 -11.31 -5.73 7.97
C VAL A 189 -9.98 -6.41 8.26
N VAL A 190 -9.48 -6.32 9.49
CA VAL A 190 -8.25 -6.99 9.89
C VAL A 190 -8.59 -8.35 10.53
N PRO A 191 -7.96 -9.46 10.12
CA PRO A 191 -8.18 -10.75 10.78
C PRO A 191 -7.73 -10.67 12.24
N ARG A 192 -8.47 -11.32 13.15
CA ARG A 192 -8.10 -11.38 14.57
C ARG A 192 -6.94 -12.35 14.75
N LEU A 193 -5.72 -11.83 14.74
CA LEU A 193 -4.51 -12.62 14.92
C LEU A 193 -3.96 -12.43 16.33
N ASN A 194 -3.78 -13.53 17.07
CA ASN A 194 -3.07 -13.52 18.34
C ASN A 194 -1.55 -13.57 18.08
N LEU A 195 -1.02 -12.51 17.47
CA LEU A 195 0.41 -12.37 17.23
C LEU A 195 1.09 -11.97 18.55
N VAL A 196 1.59 -12.96 19.28
CA VAL A 196 2.39 -12.73 20.49
C VAL A 196 3.85 -12.95 20.13
N GLY A 197 4.69 -11.93 20.33
CA GLY A 197 6.11 -12.02 20.03
C GLY A 197 6.84 -10.71 20.23
N LYS A 198 8.16 -10.79 20.21
CA LYS A 198 9.06 -9.65 20.32
C LYS A 198 10.01 -9.66 19.14
N GLY A 199 10.34 -8.48 18.63
CA GLY A 199 11.35 -8.32 17.60
C GLY A 199 12.68 -8.94 18.03
N LYS A 200 13.35 -9.57 17.08
CA LYS A 200 14.66 -10.21 17.28
C LYS A 200 15.75 -9.25 16.82
N ARG A 201 16.76 -9.03 17.67
CA ARG A 201 18.01 -8.41 17.23
C ARG A 201 18.82 -9.42 16.42
N ARG A 202 19.36 -8.99 15.27
CA ARG A 202 20.47 -9.71 14.64
C ARG A 202 21.66 -9.64 15.60
N ARG A 203 22.01 -10.77 16.22
CA ARG A 203 23.32 -10.90 16.88
C ARG A 203 24.36 -10.90 15.76
N SER A 204 25.04 -9.77 15.56
CA SER A 204 26.31 -9.81 14.86
C SER A 204 27.25 -10.68 15.68
N CYS A 205 27.77 -11.71 15.04
CA CYS A 205 28.86 -12.55 15.52
C CYS A 205 29.94 -11.75 16.26
N ASP A 206 30.15 -12.07 17.55
CA ASP A 206 31.39 -11.73 18.26
C ASP A 206 32.56 -12.47 17.57
N GLU A 207 33.64 -11.73 17.31
CA GLU A 207 34.87 -12.25 16.75
C GLU A 207 35.55 -13.22 17.74
N ASP A 208 35.64 -14.47 17.30
CA ASP A 208 36.74 -15.42 17.42
C ASP A 208 37.49 -15.56 18.76
N ASN A 209 37.21 -16.66 19.47
CA ASN A 209 38.29 -17.50 20.00
C ASN A 209 37.81 -18.95 20.26
N GLY A 210 38.30 -19.91 19.47
CA GLY A 210 38.38 -21.32 19.88
C GLY A 210 37.61 -22.35 19.06
N GLU A 211 38.27 -22.88 18.03
CA GLU A 211 38.30 -24.30 17.58
C GLU A 211 37.00 -25.04 17.17
N HIS A 212 36.92 -25.27 15.85
CA HIS A 212 36.35 -26.42 15.15
C HIS A 212 35.02 -27.04 15.63
N ARG A 213 33.96 -26.79 14.84
CA ARG A 213 33.19 -27.86 14.17
C ARG A 213 32.37 -27.30 13.01
N ALA A 214 32.76 -27.67 11.79
CA ALA A 214 31.98 -27.45 10.58
C ALA A 214 30.64 -28.20 10.67
N LYS A 215 29.61 -27.51 11.18
CA LYS A 215 28.23 -27.95 11.10
C LYS A 215 27.55 -27.13 10.02
N LYS A 216 27.43 -27.75 8.85
CA LYS A 216 26.63 -27.34 7.69
C LYS A 216 25.43 -26.52 8.18
N GLN A 217 25.48 -25.21 7.97
CA GLN A 217 24.43 -24.28 8.39
C GLN A 217 23.17 -24.65 7.61
N LYS A 218 22.33 -25.44 8.27
CA LYS A 218 20.98 -25.73 7.84
C LYS A 218 20.31 -24.35 7.80
N ARG A 219 19.87 -23.91 6.60
CA ARG A 219 18.84 -22.87 6.51
C ARG A 219 17.74 -23.33 7.44
N ASP A 220 17.57 -22.66 8.57
CA ASP A 220 16.48 -22.96 9.49
C ASP A 220 15.21 -22.81 8.67
N GLY A 221 14.57 -23.96 8.44
CA GLY A 221 13.30 -24.02 7.77
C GLY A 221 12.35 -23.14 8.54
N GLU A 222 11.67 -22.25 7.82
CA GLU A 222 10.38 -21.77 8.22
C GLU A 222 9.61 -22.97 8.77
N SER A 223 9.22 -22.91 10.04
CA SER A 223 8.23 -23.79 10.61
C SER A 223 7.06 -23.86 9.62
N SER A 224 6.89 -25.01 8.95
CA SER A 224 5.86 -25.26 7.93
C SER A 224 4.45 -25.37 8.54
N GLU A 225 4.16 -24.59 9.57
CA GLU A 225 2.79 -24.32 9.95
C GLU A 225 2.32 -23.15 9.09
N PRO A 226 1.20 -23.31 8.34
CA PRO A 226 0.63 -22.20 7.60
C PRO A 226 0.37 -21.05 8.57
N GLN A 227 0.86 -19.86 8.21
CA GLN A 227 0.59 -18.66 8.99
C GLN A 227 -0.93 -18.49 9.12
N PRO A 228 -1.44 -18.01 10.26
CA PRO A 228 -2.87 -17.92 10.51
C PRO A 228 -3.61 -17.01 9.52
N ASP A 229 -2.89 -16.16 8.79
CA ASP A 229 -3.38 -15.24 7.76
C ASP A 229 -2.87 -15.57 6.35
N ASP A 230 -2.46 -16.82 6.11
CA ASP A 230 -2.06 -17.25 4.77
C ASP A 230 -3.21 -17.07 3.76
N GLY A 231 -2.88 -16.57 2.58
CA GLY A 231 -3.85 -16.14 1.57
C GLY A 231 -4.45 -14.73 1.76
N ILE A 232 -4.27 -14.08 2.92
CA ILE A 232 -4.74 -12.70 3.15
C ILE A 232 -3.59 -11.72 2.93
N TYR A 233 -3.48 -11.20 1.72
CA TYR A 233 -2.45 -10.23 1.36
C TYR A 233 -2.94 -8.79 1.49
N TRP A 234 -2.05 -7.92 1.92
CA TRP A 234 -2.24 -6.49 2.08
C TRP A 234 -1.34 -5.70 1.13
N GLN A 235 -1.80 -4.50 0.78
CA GLN A 235 -1.08 -3.54 -0.04
C GLN A 235 -1.39 -2.11 0.41
N VAL A 236 -0.55 -1.16 0.02
CA VAL A 236 -0.79 0.26 0.26
C VAL A 236 -1.89 0.80 -0.65
N ASN A 237 -2.86 1.50 -0.07
CA ASN A 237 -3.89 2.22 -0.82
C ASN A 237 -3.35 3.59 -1.26
N ILE A 238 -2.86 3.65 -2.50
CA ILE A 238 -2.27 4.88 -3.06
C ILE A 238 -3.31 6.00 -3.21
N ASP A 239 -4.56 5.66 -3.49
CA ASP A 239 -5.61 6.66 -3.71
C ASP A 239 -5.94 7.40 -2.41
N ARG A 240 -5.86 6.73 -1.26
CA ARG A 240 -6.00 7.37 0.07
C ARG A 240 -4.90 8.39 0.34
N PHE A 241 -3.66 8.12 -0.07
CA PHE A 241 -2.57 9.11 0.02
C PHE A 241 -2.82 10.31 -0.91
N HIS A 242 -3.37 10.09 -2.11
CA HIS A 242 -3.67 11.21 -3.02
C HIS A 242 -4.81 12.07 -2.49
N GLN A 243 -5.84 11.46 -1.89
CA GLN A 243 -6.88 12.17 -1.16
C GLN A 243 -6.27 13.03 -0.05
N HIS A 244 -5.41 12.46 0.79
CA HIS A 244 -4.72 13.22 1.83
C HIS A 244 -3.90 14.40 1.26
N PHE A 245 -3.16 14.20 0.16
CA PHE A 245 -2.38 15.27 -0.46
C PHE A 245 -3.23 16.36 -1.09
N ARG A 246 -4.37 16.00 -1.68
CA ARG A 246 -5.36 16.96 -2.16
C ARG A 246 -5.86 17.81 -1.00
N ASP A 247 -6.27 17.16 0.08
CA ASP A 247 -6.84 17.83 1.24
C ASP A 247 -5.82 18.78 1.90
N GLN A 248 -4.56 18.37 2.03
CA GLN A 248 -3.47 19.25 2.49
C GLN A 248 -3.25 20.46 1.56
N GLY A 249 -3.34 20.26 0.25
CA GLY A 249 -3.23 21.34 -0.72
C GLY A 249 -4.36 22.37 -0.59
N ILE A 250 -5.60 21.89 -0.43
CA ILE A 250 -6.78 22.75 -0.23
C ILE A 250 -6.65 23.54 1.08
N VAL A 251 -6.33 22.86 2.17
CA VAL A 251 -6.19 23.49 3.49
C VAL A 251 -5.08 24.53 3.50
N SER A 252 -3.93 24.24 2.87
CA SER A 252 -2.84 25.22 2.75
C SER A 252 -3.24 26.43 1.91
N ALA A 253 -4.02 26.24 0.84
CA ALA A 253 -4.48 27.36 0.02
C ALA A 253 -5.44 28.27 0.81
N VAL A 254 -6.36 27.70 1.58
CA VAL A 254 -7.30 28.44 2.44
C VAL A 254 -6.55 29.20 3.54
N ALA A 255 -5.55 28.56 4.18
CA ALA A 255 -4.73 29.21 5.20
C ALA A 255 -4.00 30.45 4.68
N ASN A 256 -3.53 30.41 3.42
CA ASN A 256 -2.80 31.50 2.80
C ASN A 256 -3.71 32.62 2.27
N ARG A 257 -4.92 32.29 1.81
CA ARG A 257 -5.87 33.26 1.25
C ARG A 257 -6.68 33.98 2.33
N MET A 258 -7.07 33.26 3.38
CA MET A 258 -7.95 33.76 4.43
C MET A 258 -7.19 33.84 5.76
N ASP A 259 -7.29 32.79 6.56
CA ASP A 259 -6.62 32.70 7.85
C ASP A 259 -6.50 31.23 8.33
N GLN A 260 -5.78 31.04 9.42
CA GLN A 260 -5.58 29.72 10.00
C GLN A 260 -6.90 29.09 10.50
N THR A 261 -7.83 29.90 11.03
CA THR A 261 -9.11 29.41 11.56
C THR A 261 -10.00 28.88 10.44
N SER A 262 -10.12 29.61 9.33
CA SER A 262 -10.82 29.15 8.12
C SER A 262 -10.22 27.83 7.61
N SER A 263 -8.89 27.72 7.61
CA SER A 263 -8.21 26.49 7.19
C SER A 263 -8.54 25.29 8.08
N GLU A 264 -8.70 25.50 9.39
CA GLU A 264 -9.06 24.44 10.33
C GLU A 264 -10.52 23.97 10.16
N ILE A 265 -11.43 24.91 9.87
CA ILE A 265 -12.82 24.57 9.56
C ILE A 265 -12.86 23.68 8.30
N VAL A 266 -12.16 24.08 7.24
CA VAL A 266 -12.07 23.28 6.00
C VAL A 266 -11.38 21.93 6.25
N ARG A 267 -10.29 21.90 7.04
CA ARG A 267 -9.62 20.66 7.46
C ARG A 267 -10.58 19.71 8.17
N THR A 268 -11.41 20.24 9.05
CA THR A 268 -12.42 19.47 9.80
C THR A 268 -13.46 18.88 8.85
N MET A 269 -14.01 19.68 7.92
CA MET A 269 -14.97 19.21 6.92
C MET A 269 -14.40 18.11 6.02
N LEU A 270 -13.15 18.26 5.56
CA LEU A 270 -12.47 17.26 4.74
C LEU A 270 -12.22 15.97 5.53
N ARG A 271 -11.79 16.08 6.80
CA ARG A 271 -11.59 14.93 7.69
C ARG A 271 -12.87 14.12 7.91
N MET A 272 -14.00 14.80 8.09
CA MET A 272 -15.31 14.15 8.23
C MET A 272 -15.77 13.46 6.94
N SER A 273 -15.22 13.87 5.79
CA SER A 273 -15.57 13.35 4.46
C SER A 273 -14.63 12.24 3.96
N GLU A 274 -13.60 11.88 4.74
CA GLU A 274 -12.50 11.00 4.28
C GLU A 274 -12.99 9.62 3.82
N VAL A 275 -13.91 9.02 4.56
CA VAL A 275 -14.39 7.65 4.31
C VAL A 275 -15.75 7.59 3.62
N THR A 276 -16.45 8.72 3.50
CA THR A 276 -17.80 8.80 2.91
C THR A 276 -17.81 9.28 1.47
N THR A 277 -16.70 9.87 1.01
CA THR A 277 -16.57 10.46 -0.32
C THR A 277 -15.46 9.77 -1.11
N SER A 278 -15.73 9.42 -2.36
CA SER A 278 -14.70 8.90 -3.28
C SER A 278 -13.61 9.94 -3.57
N SER A 279 -12.37 9.49 -3.73
CA SER A 279 -11.21 10.37 -3.98
C SER A 279 -11.36 11.24 -5.25
N GLY A 280 -12.10 10.76 -6.25
CA GLY A 280 -12.36 11.46 -7.51
C GLY A 280 -13.69 12.21 -7.58
N ALA A 281 -14.48 12.27 -6.50
CA ALA A 281 -15.77 12.93 -6.52
C ALA A 281 -15.62 14.46 -6.64
N PRO A 282 -16.47 15.13 -7.45
CA PRO A 282 -16.42 16.59 -7.60
C PRO A 282 -16.91 17.34 -6.35
N TYR A 283 -17.73 16.70 -5.52
CA TYR A 283 -18.30 17.26 -4.29
C TYR A 283 -18.22 16.24 -3.16
N THR A 284 -18.01 16.72 -1.93
CA THR A 284 -18.15 15.90 -0.72
C THR A 284 -19.62 15.76 -0.34
N GLN A 285 -19.92 14.85 0.59
CA GLN A 285 -21.24 14.82 1.21
C GLN A 285 -21.51 16.15 1.95
N PRO A 286 -22.75 16.68 1.89
CA PRO A 286 -23.12 17.87 2.66
C PRO A 286 -22.99 17.61 4.16
N LEU A 287 -22.42 18.57 4.88
CA LEU A 287 -22.29 18.54 6.34
C LEU A 287 -23.02 19.74 6.93
N SER A 288 -23.76 19.51 8.02
CA SER A 288 -24.40 20.61 8.74
C SER A 288 -23.38 21.38 9.58
N SER A 289 -23.59 22.68 9.77
CA SER A 289 -22.72 23.49 10.62
C SER A 289 -22.71 23.04 12.08
N ASN A 290 -23.75 22.33 12.53
CA ASN A 290 -23.81 21.71 13.86
C ASN A 290 -22.88 20.51 13.99
N GLU A 291 -22.78 19.66 12.97
CA GLU A 291 -21.86 18.53 12.96
C GLU A 291 -20.42 19.02 12.88
N ILE A 292 -20.13 19.99 12.01
CA ILE A 292 -18.81 20.62 11.91
C ILE A 292 -18.39 21.21 13.26
N PHE A 293 -19.29 21.94 13.92
CA PHE A 293 -19.01 22.54 15.24
C PHE A 293 -18.61 21.51 16.30
N ARG A 294 -19.28 20.36 16.33
CA ARG A 294 -18.99 19.27 17.28
C ARG A 294 -17.68 18.54 16.98
N SER A 295 -17.25 18.56 15.72
CA SER A 295 -16.05 17.87 15.25
C SER A 295 -14.80 18.77 15.23
N LEU A 296 -14.94 20.06 15.53
CA LEU A 296 -13.80 20.97 15.66
C LEU A 296 -12.86 20.54 16.80
N PRO A 297 -11.54 20.69 16.65
CA PRO A 297 -10.60 20.39 17.73
C PRO A 297 -10.86 21.28 18.96
N ALA A 298 -10.75 20.70 20.17
CA ALA A 298 -11.00 21.38 21.43
C ALA A 298 -10.11 22.63 21.68
N GLY A 299 -9.02 22.81 20.93
CA GLY A 299 -8.18 24.01 20.98
C GLY A 299 -8.80 25.24 20.32
N TYR A 300 -9.83 25.08 19.47
CA TYR A 300 -10.50 26.17 18.78
C TYR A 300 -11.79 26.57 19.51
N ASN A 301 -11.66 27.51 20.45
CA ASN A 301 -12.76 28.04 21.25
C ASN A 301 -13.58 29.10 20.50
N ILE A 302 -14.08 28.78 19.30
CA ILE A 302 -14.96 29.68 18.56
C ILE A 302 -16.42 29.46 18.98
N ALA A 303 -17.22 30.53 19.06
CA ALA A 303 -18.65 30.41 19.27
C ALA A 303 -19.34 29.91 17.99
N LYS A 304 -20.48 29.20 18.12
CA LYS A 304 -21.23 28.67 16.97
C LYS A 304 -21.59 29.74 15.93
N GLN A 305 -21.98 30.93 16.40
CA GLN A 305 -22.31 32.08 15.55
C GLN A 305 -21.10 32.53 14.71
N VAL A 306 -19.90 32.48 15.28
CA VAL A 306 -18.65 32.83 14.58
C VAL A 306 -18.32 31.78 13.53
N LEU A 307 -18.55 30.49 13.81
CA LEU A 307 -18.41 29.43 12.80
C LEU A 307 -19.34 29.68 11.60
N ASP A 308 -20.60 30.05 11.82
CA ASP A 308 -21.54 30.33 10.73
C ASP A 308 -21.12 31.55 9.89
N GLN A 309 -20.50 32.56 10.51
CA GLN A 309 -19.89 33.68 9.80
C GLN A 309 -18.73 33.23 8.90
N TYR A 310 -17.83 32.39 9.41
CA TYR A 310 -16.72 31.83 8.61
C TYR A 310 -17.23 30.98 7.44
N LEU A 311 -18.26 30.15 7.65
CA LEU A 311 -18.84 29.32 6.60
C LEU A 311 -19.48 30.18 5.50
N THR A 312 -20.13 31.29 5.87
CA THR A 312 -20.70 32.24 4.91
C THR A 312 -19.58 32.92 4.12
N LEU A 313 -18.54 33.40 4.80
CA LEU A 313 -17.37 34.04 4.17
C LEU A 313 -16.66 33.09 3.19
N LEU A 314 -16.50 31.82 3.56
CA LEU A 314 -15.93 30.78 2.69
C LEU A 314 -16.79 30.51 1.45
N ALA A 315 -18.12 30.61 1.57
CA ALA A 315 -19.05 30.39 0.47
C ALA A 315 -19.10 31.58 -0.50
N ASP A 316 -18.91 32.79 0.01
CA ASP A 316 -18.96 34.04 -0.76
C ASP A 316 -17.62 34.40 -1.44
N ASP A 317 -16.53 33.66 -1.18
CA ASP A 317 -15.22 33.88 -1.80
C ASP A 317 -15.28 33.61 -3.33
N PRO A 318 -15.01 34.61 -4.19
CA PRO A 318 -15.00 34.40 -5.63
C PRO A 318 -13.82 33.50 -6.05
N VAL A 319 -14.13 32.53 -6.92
CA VAL A 319 -13.15 31.57 -7.49
C VAL A 319 -12.05 32.27 -8.28
#